data_AF-A0A9X5IM52-F1
#
_entry.id   AF-A0A9X5IM52-F1
#
_cell.length_a   1.000
_cell.length_b   1.000
_cell.length_c   1.000
_cell.angle_alpha   90.00
_cell.angle_beta   90.00
_cell.angle_gamma   90.00
#
_symmetry.space_group_name_H-M   'P 1'
#
loop_
_entity.id
_entity.type
_entity.pdbx_description
1 polymer ?
#
loop_
_entity_poly.entity_id
_entity_poly.type
_entity_poly.pdbx_seq_one_letter_code
_entity_poly.pdbx_strand_id
1 'polypeptide(L)'
;MKRTLSWIAAASFLLAAGNLKAVEVEVPGLLTDHTVSSIGHSFYRAFSDKWDSTYTGNITINERPSARWGSWITITANQDVIFQTFLFPTKMDFDKNVAIALAQSEDAINRLQIDKALLSTSDLAKDEF
;
A
#
# COMPACT_ATOMS: atom_id res chain seq x y z
N MET A 1 -52.17 -14.43 26.21
CA MET A 1 -51.39 -14.97 25.08
C MET A 1 -50.81 -13.91 24.14
N LYS A 2 -51.42 -12.72 23.99
CA LYS A 2 -50.93 -11.66 23.07
C LYS A 2 -49.67 -10.92 23.56
N ARG A 3 -49.46 -10.84 24.89
CA ARG A 3 -48.35 -10.10 25.52
C ARG A 3 -47.01 -10.84 25.42
N THR A 4 -47.00 -12.17 25.52
CA THR A 4 -45.78 -12.98 25.42
C THR A 4 -45.23 -13.05 24.00
N LEU A 5 -46.12 -12.97 22.99
CA LEU A 5 -45.75 -12.94 21.59
C LEU A 5 -44.97 -11.66 21.22
N SER A 6 -45.37 -10.51 21.77
CA SER A 6 -44.68 -9.23 21.57
C SER A 6 -43.27 -9.23 22.18
N TRP A 7 -43.04 -9.96 23.28
CA TRP A 7 -41.74 -10.02 23.94
C TRP A 7 -40.76 -10.90 23.16
N ILE A 8 -41.26 -11.99 22.55
CA ILE A 8 -40.47 -12.83 21.66
C ILE A 8 -40.07 -12.04 20.41
N ALA A 9 -41.00 -11.30 19.79
CA ALA A 9 -40.69 -10.47 18.63
C ALA A 9 -39.65 -9.38 18.92
N ALA A 10 -39.72 -8.74 20.10
CA ALA A 10 -38.73 -7.76 20.53
C ALA A 10 -37.35 -8.39 20.79
N ALA A 11 -37.31 -9.59 21.38
CA ALA A 11 -36.07 -10.33 21.59
C ALA A 11 -35.40 -10.75 20.26
N SER A 12 -36.20 -11.17 19.27
CA SER A 12 -35.70 -11.48 17.92
C SER A 12 -35.08 -10.26 17.23
N PHE A 13 -35.69 -9.08 17.42
CA PHE A 13 -35.20 -7.83 16.83
C PHE A 13 -33.88 -7.36 17.49
N LEU A 14 -33.73 -7.59 18.80
CA LEU A 14 -32.50 -7.29 19.53
C LEU A 14 -31.34 -8.23 19.18
N LEU A 15 -31.61 -9.52 18.89
CA LEU A 15 -30.57 -10.45 18.43
C LEU A 15 -30.10 -10.17 16.98
N ALA A 16 -30.97 -9.62 16.12
CA ALA A 16 -30.61 -9.27 14.74
C ALA A 16 -29.69 -8.03 14.65
N ALA A 17 -29.72 -7.15 15.66
CA ALA A 17 -28.92 -5.93 15.68
C ALA A 17 -27.42 -6.16 16.01
N GLY A 18 -27.05 -7.35 16.51
CA GLY A 18 -25.68 -7.66 16.94
C GLY A 18 -24.70 -8.00 15.82
N ASN A 19 -25.15 -8.13 14.56
CA ASN A 19 -24.30 -8.47 13.41
C ASN A 19 -23.85 -7.26 12.58
N LEU A 20 -23.86 -6.06 13.16
CA LEU A 20 -23.15 -4.92 12.58
C LEU A 20 -21.66 -5.08 12.87
N LYS A 21 -20.99 -5.93 12.09
CA LYS A 21 -19.54 -5.85 11.95
C LYS A 21 -19.25 -4.47 11.37
N ALA A 22 -18.65 -3.59 12.17
CA ALA A 22 -18.04 -2.40 11.64
C ALA A 22 -17.10 -2.84 10.52
N VAL A 23 -17.30 -2.34 9.30
CA VAL A 23 -16.29 -2.41 8.25
C VAL A 23 -15.13 -1.62 8.82
N GLU A 24 -14.13 -2.34 9.35
CA GLU A 24 -12.87 -1.75 9.74
C GLU A 24 -12.31 -1.13 8.46
N VAL A 25 -12.38 0.20 8.39
CA VAL A 25 -11.75 0.95 7.31
C VAL A 25 -10.26 0.76 7.56
N GLU A 26 -9.67 -0.20 6.85
CA GLU A 26 -8.21 -0.37 6.84
C GLU A 26 -7.61 1.00 6.53
N VAL A 27 -6.81 1.51 7.45
CA VAL A 27 -6.16 2.80 7.26
C VAL A 27 -5.24 2.63 6.06
N PRO A 28 -5.48 3.34 4.95
CA PRO A 28 -4.67 3.16 3.76
C PRO A 28 -3.22 3.52 4.07
N GLY A 29 -2.29 2.76 3.49
CA GLY A 29 -0.87 3.04 3.60
C GLY A 29 -0.55 4.48 3.16
N LEU A 30 0.43 5.11 3.82
CA LEU A 30 0.82 6.49 3.50
C LEU A 30 1.84 6.50 2.36
N LEU A 31 1.52 7.21 1.27
CA LEU A 31 2.49 7.57 0.23
C LEU A 31 3.14 8.92 0.59
N THR A 32 4.47 8.95 0.72
CA THR A 32 5.23 10.16 1.08
C THR A 32 6.19 10.61 -0.02
N ASP A 33 6.30 11.93 -0.17
CA ASP A 33 7.18 12.60 -1.15
C ASP A 33 8.48 13.07 -0.49
N HIS A 34 9.59 12.41 -0.80
CA HIS A 34 10.96 12.87 -0.47
C HIS A 34 11.74 13.24 -1.74
N THR A 35 11.06 13.85 -2.71
CA THR A 35 11.66 14.41 -3.92
C THR A 35 11.92 15.91 -3.78
N VAL A 36 12.95 16.41 -4.46
CA VAL A 36 13.41 17.81 -4.36
C VAL A 36 13.60 18.49 -5.70
N SER A 37 13.78 17.74 -6.79
CA SER A 37 13.89 18.32 -8.13
C SER A 37 12.53 18.44 -8.83
N SER A 38 12.49 19.24 -9.88
CA SER A 38 11.30 19.37 -10.73
C SER A 38 10.90 18.05 -11.40
N ILE A 39 11.88 17.22 -11.79
CA ILE A 39 11.63 15.92 -12.41
C ILE A 39 11.16 14.90 -11.38
N GLY A 40 11.76 14.89 -10.18
CA GLY A 40 11.35 14.03 -9.08
C GLY A 40 9.93 14.34 -8.62
N HIS A 41 9.59 15.62 -8.45
CA HIS A 41 8.24 16.00 -8.06
C HIS A 41 7.21 15.72 -9.16
N SER A 42 7.59 15.87 -10.44
CA SER A 42 6.75 15.42 -11.56
C SER A 42 6.50 13.91 -11.49
N PHE A 43 7.54 13.13 -11.19
CA PHE A 43 7.44 11.67 -11.06
C PHE A 43 6.53 11.29 -9.89
N TYR A 44 6.72 11.90 -8.72
CA TYR A 44 5.87 11.66 -7.55
C TYR A 44 4.40 11.86 -7.89
N ARG A 45 4.06 13.00 -8.51
CA ARG A 45 2.68 13.30 -8.93
C ARG A 45 2.13 12.27 -9.92
N ALA A 46 2.87 12.01 -10.98
CA ALA A 46 2.44 11.07 -12.02
C ALA A 46 2.27 9.64 -11.50
N PHE A 47 3.10 9.25 -10.52
CA PHE A 47 2.98 7.99 -9.80
C PHE A 47 1.75 8.00 -8.88
N SER A 48 1.63 8.99 -7.98
CA SER A 48 0.54 9.08 -7.00
C SER A 48 -0.84 9.16 -7.65
N ASP A 49 -0.96 9.81 -8.81
CA ASP A 49 -2.23 9.96 -9.53
C ASP A 49 -2.78 8.62 -10.04
N LYS A 50 -1.90 7.64 -10.27
CA LYS A 50 -2.25 6.33 -10.84
C LYS A 50 -2.04 5.19 -9.85
N TRP A 51 -1.43 5.47 -8.71
CA TRP A 51 -1.13 4.47 -7.70
C TRP A 51 -2.40 4.12 -6.94
N ASP A 52 -2.83 2.88 -7.10
CA ASP A 52 -3.93 2.28 -6.35
C ASP A 52 -3.46 0.90 -5.89
N SER A 53 -3.41 0.70 -4.58
CA SER A 53 -2.90 -0.54 -3.99
C SER A 53 -3.62 -0.86 -2.69
N THR A 54 -3.94 -2.13 -2.50
CA THR A 54 -4.46 -2.68 -1.24
C THR A 54 -3.39 -2.79 -0.15
N TYR A 55 -2.16 -2.32 -0.41
CA TYR A 55 -1.08 -2.38 0.54
C TYR A 55 -1.27 -1.39 1.70
N THR A 56 -1.39 -1.92 2.92
CA THR A 56 -1.58 -1.11 4.15
C THR A 56 -0.29 -0.45 4.66
N GLY A 57 0.89 -0.82 4.13
CA GLY A 57 2.17 -0.27 4.60
C GLY A 57 2.54 1.07 3.97
N ASN A 58 3.54 1.73 4.55
CA ASN A 58 3.99 3.04 4.07
C ASN A 58 4.84 2.89 2.81
N ILE A 59 4.62 3.75 1.82
CA ILE A 59 5.43 3.85 0.61
C ILE A 59 6.08 5.22 0.59
N THR A 60 7.39 5.26 0.35
CA THR A 60 8.14 6.51 0.27
C THR A 60 8.89 6.57 -1.06
N ILE A 61 8.72 7.68 -1.78
CA ILE A 61 9.46 7.97 -3.00
C ILE A 61 10.62 8.90 -2.62
N ASN A 62 11.83 8.37 -2.65
CA ASN A 62 13.06 9.09 -2.34
C ASN A 62 13.77 9.50 -3.63
N GLU A 63 14.36 10.70 -3.61
CA GLU A 63 15.18 11.19 -4.71
C GLU A 63 16.62 11.44 -4.28
N ARG A 64 17.57 11.07 -5.15
CA ARG A 64 18.93 11.59 -5.14
C ARG A 64 19.18 12.43 -6.39
N PRO A 65 19.13 13.78 -6.30
CA PRO A 65 19.32 14.64 -7.46
C PRO A 65 20.80 14.72 -7.87
N SER A 66 21.04 14.80 -9.18
CA SER A 66 22.35 15.02 -9.78
C SER A 66 22.27 16.04 -10.91
N ALA A 67 22.89 17.20 -10.72
CA ALA A 67 22.81 18.32 -11.67
C ALA A 67 23.33 17.99 -13.08
N ARG A 68 24.25 17.03 -13.21
CA ARG A 68 24.88 16.68 -14.49
C ARG A 68 24.09 15.65 -15.29
N TRP A 69 23.40 14.75 -14.60
CA TRP A 69 22.88 13.54 -15.23
C TRP A 69 21.36 13.42 -15.14
N GLY A 70 20.74 13.95 -14.07
CA GLY A 70 19.33 13.71 -13.76
C GLY A 70 19.10 13.30 -12.31
N SER A 71 18.06 12.53 -12.06
CA SER A 71 17.64 12.17 -10.70
C SER A 71 17.49 10.67 -10.53
N TRP A 72 18.11 10.15 -9.47
CA TRP A 72 17.90 8.77 -9.05
C TRP A 72 16.65 8.71 -8.18
N ILE A 73 15.65 7.93 -8.60
CA ILE A 73 14.41 7.74 -7.86
C ILE A 73 14.42 6.34 -7.26
N THR A 74 14.08 6.26 -5.98
CA THR A 74 14.01 5.01 -5.23
C THR A 74 12.68 4.95 -4.49
N ILE A 75 11.90 3.90 -4.75
CA ILE A 75 10.65 3.64 -4.06
C ILE A 75 10.92 2.59 -2.98
N THR A 76 10.48 2.90 -1.77
CA THR A 76 10.66 2.04 -0.60
C THR A 76 9.30 1.70 0.00
N ALA A 77 9.10 0.42 0.35
CA ALA A 77 7.98 -0.03 1.17
C ALA A 77 8.48 -0.19 2.61
N ASN A 78 8.07 0.72 3.49
CA ASN A 78 8.64 0.95 4.82
C ASN A 78 10.15 1.23 4.77
N GLN A 79 10.99 0.20 4.89
CA GLN A 79 12.45 0.30 4.89
C GLN A 79 13.09 -0.46 3.71
N ASP A 80 12.31 -1.26 2.98
CA ASP A 80 12.78 -2.12 1.92
C ASP A 80 12.69 -1.40 0.57
N VAL A 81 13.78 -1.41 -0.20
CA VAL A 81 13.79 -0.85 -1.56
C VAL A 81 13.07 -1.81 -2.50
N ILE A 82 11.95 -1.37 -3.07
CA ILE A 82 11.13 -2.18 -3.99
C ILE A 82 11.37 -1.86 -5.46
N PHE A 83 11.75 -0.61 -5.76
CA PHE A 83 12.00 -0.18 -7.13
C PHE A 83 13.00 0.96 -7.16
N GLN A 84 13.80 1.01 -8.22
CA GLN A 84 14.73 2.11 -8.46
C GLN A 84 14.85 2.38 -9.97
N THR A 85 14.89 3.65 -10.33
CA THR A 85 15.11 4.08 -11.72
C THR A 85 15.86 5.39 -11.78
N PHE A 86 16.47 5.64 -12.94
CA PHE A 86 17.11 6.90 -13.25
C PHE A 86 16.23 7.72 -14.19
N LEU A 87 15.97 8.98 -13.82
CA LEU A 87 15.23 9.92 -14.65
C LEU A 87 16.16 10.97 -15.25
N PHE A 88 16.16 11.07 -16.57
CA PHE A 88 16.87 12.13 -17.27
C PHE A 88 16.16 13.48 -17.11
N PRO A 89 16.90 14.61 -17.02
CA PRO A 89 16.32 15.94 -16.85
C PRO A 89 15.49 16.37 -18.08
N THR A 90 15.77 15.78 -19.24
CA THR A 90 15.05 16.01 -20.50
C THR A 90 13.67 15.34 -20.54
N LYS A 91 13.25 14.65 -19.47
CA LYS A 91 11.99 13.87 -19.41
C LYS A 91 11.90 12.78 -20.48
N MET A 92 13.05 12.32 -20.99
CA MET A 92 13.09 11.19 -21.90
C MET A 92 12.55 9.93 -21.21
N ASP A 93 11.66 9.22 -21.90
CA ASP A 93 10.99 8.01 -21.40
C ASP A 93 10.26 8.20 -20.06
N PHE A 94 9.88 9.44 -19.69
CA PHE A 94 9.29 9.73 -18.39
C PHE A 94 8.01 8.91 -18.12
N ASP A 95 7.03 8.98 -19.01
CA ASP A 95 5.75 8.26 -18.83
C ASP A 95 5.94 6.74 -18.82
N LYS A 96 6.90 6.25 -19.61
CA LYS A 96 7.28 4.84 -19.63
C LYS A 96 7.89 4.42 -18.30
N ASN A 97 8.80 5.22 -17.74
CA ASN A 97 9.41 4.96 -16.44
C ASN A 97 8.36 4.96 -15.33
N VAL A 98 7.38 5.87 -15.37
CA VAL A 98 6.25 5.88 -14.43
C VAL A 98 5.42 4.61 -14.55
N ALA A 99 5.05 4.21 -15.77
CA ALA A 99 4.27 2.98 -15.99
C ALA A 99 5.00 1.72 -15.51
N ILE A 100 6.32 1.63 -15.77
CA ILE A 100 7.17 0.54 -15.29
C ILE A 100 7.23 0.56 -13.76
N ALA A 101 7.41 1.74 -13.16
CA ALA A 101 7.48 1.88 -11.71
C ALA A 101 6.19 1.41 -11.02
N LEU A 102 5.02 1.75 -11.56
CA LEU A 102 3.73 1.29 -11.03
C LEU A 102 3.65 -0.23 -11.02
N ALA A 103 3.84 -0.86 -12.18
CA ALA A 103 3.74 -2.31 -12.31
C ALA A 103 4.77 -3.06 -11.45
N GLN A 104 6.03 -2.63 -11.47
CA GLN A 104 7.09 -3.30 -10.71
C GLN A 104 6.97 -3.08 -9.20
N SER A 105 6.48 -1.92 -8.75
CA SER A 105 6.27 -1.67 -7.32
C SER A 105 5.16 -2.55 -6.77
N GLU A 106 4.07 -2.71 -7.51
CA GLU A 106 2.97 -3.61 -7.13
C GLU A 106 3.45 -5.07 -7.06
N ASP A 107 4.14 -5.55 -8.10
CA ASP A 107 4.72 -6.90 -8.11
C ASP A 107 5.68 -7.13 -6.94
N ALA A 108 6.53 -6.16 -6.64
CA ALA A 108 7.49 -6.24 -5.53
C ALA A 108 6.78 -6.28 -4.17
N ILE A 109 5.74 -5.47 -3.97
CA ILE A 109 4.93 -5.47 -2.75
C ILE A 109 4.22 -6.80 -2.56
N ASN A 110 3.62 -7.36 -3.62
CA ASN A 110 2.95 -8.66 -3.57
C ASN A 110 3.92 -9.76 -3.13
N ARG A 111 5.15 -9.76 -3.65
CA ARG A 111 6.21 -10.69 -3.22
C ARG A 111 6.56 -10.50 -1.74
N LEU A 112 6.75 -9.26 -1.30
CA LEU A 112 7.05 -8.96 0.11
C LEU A 112 5.94 -9.42 1.07
N GLN A 113 4.67 -9.31 0.66
CA GLN A 113 3.55 -9.79 1.48
C GLN A 113 3.53 -11.32 1.57
N ILE A 114 3.78 -12.02 0.46
CA ILE A 114 3.88 -13.48 0.43
C ILE A 114 5.03 -13.95 1.32
N ASP A 115 6.21 -13.35 1.18
CA ASP A 115 7.38 -13.71 1.97
C ASP A 115 7.13 -13.51 3.47
N LYS A 116 6.49 -12.41 3.86
CA LYS A 116 6.11 -12.16 5.26
C LYS A 116 5.11 -13.18 5.78
N ALA A 117 4.10 -13.54 4.98
CA ALA A 117 3.12 -14.57 5.36
C ALA A 117 3.76 -15.95 5.52
N LEU A 118 4.70 -16.31 4.63
CA LEU A 118 5.44 -17.58 4.68
C LEU A 118 6.40 -17.66 5.87
N LEU A 119 7.11 -16.58 6.18
CA LEU A 119 7.99 -16.52 7.35
C LEU A 119 7.18 -16.57 8.65
N SER A 120 6.04 -15.86 8.71
CA SER A 120 5.17 -15.86 9.89
C SER A 120 4.56 -17.22 10.19
N THR A 121 4.18 -18.01 9.17
CA THR A 121 3.64 -19.37 9.39
C THR A 121 4.73 -20.36 9.82
N SER A 122 5.96 -20.19 9.35
CA SER A 122 7.08 -21.05 9.73
C SER A 122 7.47 -20.92 11.19
N ASP A 123 7.31 -19.74 11.79
CA ASP A 123 7.67 -19.49 13.19
C ASP A 123 6.67 -20.12 14.17
N LEU A 124 5.37 -20.10 13.81
CA LEU A 124 4.30 -20.71 14.61
C LEU A 124 4.33 -22.25 14.62
N ALA A 125 4.93 -22.88 13.60
CA ALA A 125 4.95 -24.33 13.48
C ALA A 125 6.01 -25.03 14.35
N LYS A 126 6.88 -24.27 15.04
CA LYS A 126 8.10 -24.82 15.65
C LYS A 126 8.14 -24.84 17.19
N ASP A 127 7.10 -24.38 17.86
CA ASP A 127 7.07 -24.26 19.33
C ASP A 127 6.15 -25.30 20.00
N GLU A 128 6.46 -26.59 19.86
CA GLU A 128 5.83 -27.66 20.64
C GLU A 128 6.78 -28.89 20.68
N PHE A 129 7.83 -28.87 21.51
CA PHE A 129 8.51 -30.08 22.02
C PHE A 129 9.14 -29.86 23.40
#